data_AF-W4QXJ9-F1
#
_entry.id   AF-W4QXJ9-F1
#
_cell.length_a   1.000
_cell.length_b   1.000
_cell.length_c   1.000
_cell.angle_alpha   90.00
_cell.angle_beta   90.00
_cell.angle_gamma   90.00
#
_symmetry.space_group_name_H-M   'P 1'
#
loop_
_entity.id
_entity.type
_entity.pdbx_description
1 polymer ?
#
loop_
_entity_poly.entity_id
_entity_poly.type
_entity_poly.pdbx_seq_one_letter_code
_entity_poly.pdbx_strand_id
1 'polypeptide(L)' 'MGIGNYGTAIAASIRRDLVVEYSRLLAEIGTFSDDGAELMIKNQWLEKIPGAVERDSLIK' A
#
# COMPACT_ATOMS: atom_id res chain seq x y z
N MET A 1 5.12 -5.46 -11.82
CA MET A 1 5.36 -6.65 -10.97
C MET A 1 5.56 -6.12 -9.55
N GLY A 2 4.67 -6.41 -8.60
CA GLY A 2 4.68 -5.74 -7.28
C GLY A 2 3.99 -6.58 -6.20
N ILE A 3 3.54 -5.95 -5.10
CA ILE A 3 2.82 -6.58 -3.96
C ILE A 3 1.78 -7.61 -4.41
N GLY A 4 0.99 -7.31 -5.46
CA GLY A 4 -0.04 -8.22 -5.98
C GLY A 4 0.49 -9.57 -6.48
N ASN A 5 1.73 -9.63 -6.99
CA ASN A 5 2.32 -10.89 -7.43
C ASN A 5 2.66 -11.81 -6.26
N TYR A 6 3.12 -11.24 -5.13
CA TYR A 6 3.36 -12.02 -3.92
C TYR A 6 2.05 -12.56 -3.35
N GLY A 7 0.97 -11.77 -3.41
CA GLY A 7 -0.38 -12.24 -3.07
C GLY A 7 -0.85 -13.42 -3.93
N THR A 8 -0.69 -13.31 -5.26
CA THR A 8 -1.03 -14.41 -6.19
C THR A 8 -0.14 -15.64 -5.97
N ALA A 9 1.16 -15.45 -5.71
CA ALA A 9 2.09 -16.54 -5.44
C ALA A 9 1.76 -17.28 -4.15
N ILE A 10 1.36 -16.56 -3.08
CA ILE A 10 0.84 -17.15 -1.84
C ILE A 10 -0.42 -17.97 -2.13
N ALA A 11 -1.38 -17.42 -2.87
CA ALA A 11 -2.64 -18.09 -3.18
C ALA A 11 -2.43 -19.36 -4.03
N ALA A 12 -1.42 -19.36 -4.91
CA ALA A 12 -1.08 -20.51 -5.75
C ALA A 12 -0.20 -21.55 -5.04
N SER A 13 0.49 -21.20 -3.94
CA SER A 13 1.37 -22.11 -3.21
C SER A 13 0.70 -22.69 -1.96
N ILE A 14 0.52 -24.01 -1.96
CA ILE A 14 0.12 -24.81 -0.79
C ILE A 14 1.27 -25.05 0.22
N ARG A 15 2.48 -24.55 -0.09
CA ARG A 15 3.70 -24.71 0.72
C ARG A 15 3.76 -23.66 1.84
N ARG A 16 3.56 -24.10 3.08
CA ARG A 16 3.51 -23.24 4.29
C ARG A 16 4.77 -22.40 4.53
N ASP A 17 5.95 -22.94 4.21
CA ASP A 17 7.23 -22.24 4.32
C ASP A 17 7.29 -21.02 3.40
N LEU A 18 6.81 -21.16 2.16
CA LEU A 18 6.76 -20.06 1.20
C LEU A 18 5.75 -18.98 1.61
N VAL A 19 4.61 -19.37 2.19
CA VAL A 19 3.62 -18.41 2.70
C VAL A 19 4.24 -17.50 3.76
N VAL A 20 4.98 -18.06 4.71
CA VAL A 20 5.64 -17.28 5.77
C VAL A 20 6.63 -16.28 5.21
N GLU A 21 7.49 -16.70 4.27
CA GLU A 21 8.47 -15.81 3.64
C GLU A 21 7.81 -14.70 2.81
N TYR A 22 6.81 -15.04 2.00
CA TYR A 22 6.10 -14.03 1.22
C TYR A 22 5.30 -13.05 2.09
N SER A 23 4.72 -13.51 3.19
CA SER A 23 4.05 -12.64 4.16
C SER A 23 5.02 -11.68 4.86
N ARG A 24 6.21 -12.15 5.25
CA ARG A 24 7.26 -11.28 5.81
C ARG A 24 7.68 -10.21 4.80
N LEU A 25 7.95 -10.62 3.57
CA LEU A 25 8.35 -9.70 2.50
C LEU A 25 7.25 -8.68 2.18
N LEU A 26 5.99 -9.10 2.15
CA LEU A 26 4.83 -8.21 1.98
C LEU A 26 4.77 -7.14 3.07
N ALA A 27 5.02 -7.50 4.32
CA ALA A 27 5.04 -6.56 5.43
C ALA A 27 6.18 -5.52 5.27
N GLU A 28 7.40 -5.97 4.96
CA GLU A 28 8.56 -5.10 4.74
C GLU A 28 8.33 -4.11 3.60
N ILE A 29 7.79 -4.59 2.46
CA ILE A 29 7.45 -3.73 1.33
C ILE A 29 6.32 -2.75 1.73
N GLY A 30 5.36 -3.20 2.55
CA GLY A 30 4.29 -2.36 3.07
C GLY A 30 4.83 -1.18 3.87
N THR A 31 5.70 -1.43 4.85
CA THR A 31 6.34 -0.38 5.66
C THR A 31 7.16 0.58 4.79
N PHE A 32 7.97 0.06 3.87
CA PHE A 32 8.74 0.89 2.93
C PHE A 32 7.85 1.76 2.04
N SER A 33 6.72 1.23 1.58
CA SER A 33 5.76 1.96 0.75
C SER A 33 5.04 3.05 1.53
N ASP A 34 4.76 2.82 2.82
CA ASP A 34 4.14 3.78 3.72
C ASP A 34 5.07 4.98 3.98
N ASP A 35 6.34 4.71 4.30
CA ASP A 35 7.36 5.75 4.46
C ASP A 35 7.54 6.57 3.17
N GLY A 36 7.53 5.89 2.01
CA GLY A 36 7.54 6.54 0.70
C GLY A 36 6.31 7.41 0.46
N ALA A 37 5.12 6.93 0.83
CA ALA A 37 3.88 7.69 0.70
C ALA A 37 3.89 8.94 1.59
N GLU A 38 4.34 8.83 2.83
CA GLU A 38 4.47 9.97 3.74
C GLU A 38 5.44 11.02 3.17
N LEU A 39 6.58 10.60 2.61
CA LEU A 39 7.53 11.50 1.94
C LEU A 39 6.89 12.20 0.74
N MET A 40 6.16 11.48 -0.10
CA MET A 40 5.49 12.06 -1.27
C MET A 40 4.39 13.06 -0.86
N ILE A 41 3.67 12.79 0.25
CA ILE A 41 2.68 13.73 0.80
C ILE A 41 3.37 14.98 1.34
N LYS A 42 4.45 14.84 2.13
CA LYS A 42 5.22 15.96 2.69
C LYS A 42 5.75 16.91 1.61
N ASN A 43 6.20 16.36 0.48
CA ASN A 43 6.72 17.14 -0.64
C ASN A 43 5.65 17.54 -1.68
N GLN A 44 4.37 17.24 -1.43
CA GLN A 44 3.28 17.44 -2.39
C GLN A 44 3.54 16.80 -3.78
N TRP A 45 4.28 15.70 -3.81
CA TRP A 45 4.51 14.91 -5.02
C TRP A 45 3.38 13.92 -5.28
N LEU A 46 2.62 13.56 -4.23
CA LEU A 46 1.43 12.76 -4.36
C LEU A 46 0.22 13.68 -4.59
N GLU A 47 -0.49 13.47 -5.69
CA GLU A 47 -1.74 14.18 -5.93
C GLU A 47 -2.78 13.81 -4.87
N LYS A 48 -3.52 14.82 -4.38
CA LYS A 48 -4.68 14.56 -3.54
C LYS A 48 -5.75 13.93 -4.41
N ILE A 49 -6.07 12.67 -4.13
CA ILE A 49 -7.20 11.98 -4.77
C ILE A 49 -8.46 12.83 -4.55
N PRO A 50 -9.33 13.02 -5.56
CA PRO A 50 -10.61 13.69 -5.36
C PRO A 50 -11.42 12.93 -4.28
N GLY A 51 -11.36 13.44 -3.06
CA GLY A 51 -12.11 12.93 -1.92
C GLY A 51 -13.57 13.32 -2.02
N ALA A 52 -14.42 12.67 -1.23
CA ALA A 52 -15.76 13.17 -1.00
C ALA A 52 -15.68 14.65 -0.59
N VAL A 53 -16.53 15.48 -1.18
CA VAL A 53 -16.50 16.93 -0.95
C VAL A 53 -16.58 17.18 0.56
N GLU A 54 -15.60 17.88 1.12
CA GLU A 54 -15.64 18.27 2.52
C GLU A 54 -16.88 19.14 2.74
N ARG A 55 -17.89 18.58 3.40
CA ARG A 55 -19.17 19.26 3.65
C ARG A 55 -18.97 20.54 4.43
N ASP A 56 -17.98 20.61 5.30
CA ASP A 56 -17.65 21.78 6.10
C ASP A 56 -17.03 22.91 5.25
N SER A 57 -16.40 22.59 4.11
CA SER A 57 -15.91 23.59 3.14
C SER A 57 -17.02 24.19 2.27
N LEU A 58 -18.21 23.57 2.25
CA LEU A 58 -19.38 24.00 1.48
C LEU A 58 -20.34 24.88 2.27
N ILE A 59 -20.23 24.94 3.60
CA ILE A 59 -21.05 25.79 4.45
C ILE A 59 -20.32 27.13 4.59
N LYS A 60 -20.65 28.06 3.69
CA LYS A 60 -20.33 29.48 3.83
C LYS A 60 -21.58 30.25 4.24
#